data_AF-A0A6V7L9J6-F1
#
_entry.id   AF-A0A6V7L9J6-F1
#
_cell.length_a   1.000
_cell.length_b   1.000
_cell.length_c   1.000
_cell.angle_alpha   90.00
_cell.angle_beta   90.00
_cell.angle_gamma   90.00
#
_symmetry.space_group_name_H-M   'P 1'
#
loop_
_entity.id
_entity.type
_entity.pdbx_description
1 polymer ?
#
loop_
_entity_poly.entity_id
_entity_poly.type
_entity_poly.pdbx_seq_one_letter_code
_entity_poly.pdbx_strand_id
1 'polypeptide(L)' 'VVDMMKNIQEELKHQVDSSNWISAEGKAEAKKKVDEMETSIGFPDWYKNQTAVIHHYKG' A
#
# COMPACT_ATOMS: atom_id res chain seq x y z
N VAL A 1 -6.98 -4.93 -10.93
CA VAL A 1 -6.07 -5.24 -9.80
C VAL A 1 -5.89 -4.04 -8.88
N VAL A 2 -5.57 -2.85 -9.41
CA VAL A 2 -5.53 -1.60 -8.61
C VAL A 2 -6.84 -1.35 -7.86
N ASP A 3 -7.99 -1.53 -8.52
CA ASP A 3 -9.30 -1.35 -7.87
C ASP A 3 -9.57 -2.37 -6.77
N MET A 4 -9.05 -3.61 -6.90
CA MET A 4 -9.15 -4.60 -5.83
C MET A 4 -8.34 -4.19 -4.60
N MET A 5 -7.14 -3.61 -4.80
CA MET A 5 -6.32 -3.12 -3.69
C MET A 5 -6.98 -1.95 -2.97
N LYS A 6 -7.65 -1.04 -3.71
CA LYS A 6 -8.46 0.03 -3.11
C LYS A 6 -9.60 -0.53 -2.27
N ASN A 7 -10.37 -1.48 -2.80
CA ASN A 7 -11.46 -2.11 -2.05
C ASN A 7 -10.95 -2.81 -0.78
N ILE A 8 -9.78 -3.44 -0.83
CA ILE A 8 -9.15 -4.06 0.34
C ILE A 8 -8.74 -3.01 1.38
N GLN A 9 -8.16 -1.88 0.96
CA GLN A 9 -7.80 -0.78 1.86
C GLN A 9 -9.03 -0.16 2.52
N GLU A 10 -10.12 0.02 1.78
CA GLU A 10 -11.39 0.51 2.31
C GLU A 10 -11.99 -0.45 3.34
N GLU A 11 -12.07 -1.73 3.02
CA GLU A 11 -12.56 -2.76 3.94
C GLU A 11 -11.71 -2.84 5.21
N LEU A 12 -10.38 -2.74 5.10
CA LEU A 12 -9.49 -2.75 6.26
C LEU A 12 -9.75 -1.55 7.19
N LYS A 13 -10.02 -0.36 6.64
CA LYS A 13 -10.42 0.81 7.44
C LYS A 13 -11.75 0.57 8.15
N HIS A 14 -12.73 -0.03 7.47
CA HIS A 14 -14.01 -0.38 8.07
C HIS A 14 -13.85 -1.35 9.24
N GLN A 15 -12.99 -2.36 9.11
CA GLN A 15 -12.69 -3.30 10.19
C GLN A 15 -12.03 -2.61 11.39
N VAL A 16 -11.06 -1.72 11.14
CA VAL A 16 -10.44 -0.90 12.21
C VAL A 16 -11.49 -0.05 12.93
N ASP A 17 -12.40 0.60 12.19
CA ASP A 17 -13.45 1.43 12.77
C ASP A 17 -14.44 0.60 13.60
N SER A 18 -14.81 -0.60 13.13
CA SER A 18 -15.72 -1.52 13.84
C SER A 18 -15.11 -2.19 15.08
N SER A 19 -13.79 -2.17 15.23
CA SER A 19 -13.11 -2.86 16.33
C SER A 19 -13.48 -2.29 17.70
N ASN A 20 -13.83 -3.16 18.64
CA ASN A 20 -14.16 -2.76 20.01
C ASN A 20 -12.96 -2.76 20.96
N TRP A 21 -11.81 -3.29 20.54
CA TRP A 21 -10.62 -3.47 21.38
C TRP A 21 -9.52 -2.44 21.09
N ILE A 22 -9.63 -1.69 20.00
CA ILE A 22 -8.69 -0.62 19.63
C ILE A 22 -9.21 0.71 20.19
N SER A 23 -8.35 1.45 20.88
CA SER A 23 -8.64 2.81 21.35
C SER A 23 -8.93 3.76 20.18
N ALA A 24 -9.63 4.87 20.44
CA ALA A 24 -9.92 5.86 19.40
C ALA A 24 -8.63 6.40 18.74
N GLU A 25 -7.60 6.67 19.54
CA GLU A 25 -6.28 7.09 19.06
C GLU A 25 -5.60 5.99 18.21
N GLY A 26 -5.62 4.74 18.69
CA GLY A 26 -5.06 3.61 17.94
C GLY A 26 -5.77 3.38 16.60
N LYS A 27 -7.09 3.61 16.52
CA LYS A 27 -7.85 3.55 15.27
C LYS A 27 -7.42 4.65 14.30
N ALA A 28 -7.17 5.87 14.78
CA ALA A 28 -6.71 6.97 13.95
C ALA A 28 -5.34 6.66 13.32
N GLU A 29 -4.38 6.19 14.13
CA GLU A 29 -3.05 5.81 13.64
C GLU A 29 -3.10 4.59 12.71
N ALA A 30 -3.94 3.59 13.01
CA ALA A 30 -4.11 2.43 12.14
C ALA A 30 -4.68 2.83 10.77
N LYS A 31 -5.69 3.71 10.73
CA LYS A 31 -6.26 4.20 9.46
C LYS A 31 -5.26 5.03 8.66
N LYS A 32 -4.51 5.91 9.34
CA LYS A 32 -3.42 6.68 8.71
C LYS A 32 -2.40 5.75 8.06
N LYS A 33 -2.01 4.67 8.74
CA LYS A 33 -1.10 3.67 8.16
C LYS A 33 -1.69 3.01 6.91
N VAL A 34 -3.00 2.72 6.89
CA VAL A 34 -3.68 2.16 5.72
C VAL A 34 -3.75 3.18 4.56
N ASP A 35 -3.94 4.46 4.86
CA ASP A 35 -3.87 5.55 3.86
C ASP A 35 -2.49 5.67 3.20
N GLU A 36 -1.43 5.45 3.99
CA GLU A 36 -0.03 5.53 3.53
C GLU A 36 0.47 4.24 2.86
N MET A 37 -0.35 3.18 2.76
CA MET A 37 0.05 1.92 2.13
C MET A 37 0.25 2.08 0.62
N GLU A 38 1.50 1.95 0.18
CA GLU A 38 1.85 1.88 -1.23
C GLU A 38 1.51 0.51 -1.84
N THR A 39 1.04 0.52 -3.09
CA THR A 39 0.71 -0.70 -3.85
C THR A 39 1.73 -0.90 -4.97
N SER A 40 2.47 -2.00 -4.92
CA SER A 40 3.40 -2.41 -5.99
C SER A 40 2.85 -3.66 -6.70
N ILE A 41 2.45 -3.52 -7.97
CA ILE A 41 1.84 -4.61 -8.75
C ILE A 41 2.69 -4.92 -9.99
N GLY A 42 2.98 -6.20 -10.22
CA GLY A 42 3.72 -6.65 -11.40
C GLY A 42 5.22 -6.43 -11.24
N PHE A 43 5.74 -5.30 -11.72
CA PHE A 43 7.15 -4.95 -11.66
C PHE A 43 7.34 -3.44 -11.45
N PRO A 44 8.46 -3.00 -10.86
CA PRO A 44 8.72 -1.58 -10.65
C PRO A 44 8.76 -0.79 -11.96
N ASP A 45 8.28 0.45 -11.97
CA ASP A 45 8.22 1.23 -13.21
C ASP A 45 9.60 1.49 -13.83
N TRP A 46 10.65 1.60 -13.01
CA TRP A 46 12.02 1.80 -13.50
C TRP A 46 12.51 0.67 -14.41
N TYR A 47 11.91 -0.52 -14.30
CA TYR A 47 12.24 -1.67 -15.15
C TYR A 47 11.84 -1.45 -16.63
N LYS A 48 10.97 -0.47 -16.92
CA LYS A 48 10.64 -0.05 -18.29
C LYS A 48 11.76 0.80 -18.92
N ASN A 49 12.68 1.33 -18.12
CA ASN A 49 13.80 2.13 -18.60
C ASN A 49 15.02 1.23 -18.86
N GLN A 50 15.29 0.97 -20.15
CA GLN A 50 16.39 0.10 -20.57
C GLN A 50 17.77 0.56 -20.06
N THR A 51 18.03 1.88 -20.04
CA THR A 51 19.29 2.42 -19.49
C THR A 51 19.40 2.15 -18.00
N ALA A 52 18.31 2.35 -17.24
CA ALA A 52 18.28 2.07 -15.81
C ALA A 52 18.52 0.57 -15.53
N VAL A 53 17.91 -0.32 -16.32
CA VAL A 53 18.13 -1.76 -16.23
C VAL A 53 19.59 -2.11 -16.53
N ILE A 54 20.14 -1.61 -17.64
CA ILE A 54 21.55 -1.87 -18.01
C ILE A 54 22.52 -1.37 -16.94
N HIS A 55 22.28 -0.18 -16.39
CA HIS A 55 23.13 0.37 -15.34
C HIS A 55 23.03 -0.45 -14.04
N HIS A 56 21.81 -0.80 -13.60
CA HIS A 56 21.58 -1.61 -12.40
C HIS A 56 22.33 -2.95 -12.41
N TYR A 57 22.42 -3.60 -13.58
CA TYR A 57 23.10 -4.88 -13.73
C TYR A 57 24.59 -4.79 -14.09
N LYS A 58 25.11 -3.61 -14.44
CA LYS A 58 26.53 -3.42 -14.78
C LYS A 58 27.44 -3.10 -13.59
N GLY A 59 26.87 -2.70 -12.45
CA GLY A 59 27.62 -2.25 -11.27
C GLY A 59 28.02 -0.79 -11.38
#